data_AF-A0A820HCU7-F1
#
_entry.id   AF-A0A820HCU7-F1
#
_cell.length_a   1.000
_cell.length_b   1.000
_cell.length_c   1.000
_cell.angle_alpha   90.00
_cell.angle_beta   90.00
_cell.angle_gamma   90.00
#
_symmetry.space_group_name_H-M   'P 1'
#
loop_
_entity.id
_entity.type
_entity.pdbx_description
1 polymer ?
#
loop_
_entity_poly.entity_id
_entity_poly.type
_entity_poly.pdbx_seq_one_letter_code
_entity_poly.pdbx_strand_id
1 'polypeptide(L)'
;MYNLQTDTIVRKDLTLEQEKTKERTVTTHGKKLRILNKEPAGQDYQSLKTKRIHNISSYVLTPAEERISCRGWEFCIENKINNFIEFKTNIELNMKKIEHSCHRNAFSTICCKIFNASDILMKLAKKKNIRNISDEEFKAIKSLKANTNIIICRAGKGNYIAILDKQDYINKAEEILKLKQFRHTEKSLLNEKEKSMNSYISKLLKDKIVDKHLYWRIHSTSSSLATMSWPT
;
A
#
# COMPACT_ATOMS: atom_id res chain seq x y z
N MET A 1 37.55 4.66 48.50
CA MET A 1 36.43 5.59 48.73
C MET A 1 36.15 6.38 47.45
N TYR A 2 35.50 5.78 46.44
CA TYR A 2 35.05 6.49 45.24
C TYR A 2 33.65 6.04 44.85
N ASN A 3 32.87 6.96 44.29
CA ASN A 3 31.68 6.76 43.42
C ASN A 3 30.24 6.73 43.97
N LEU A 4 29.93 7.24 45.17
CA LEU A 4 28.51 7.44 45.52
C LEU A 4 27.89 8.69 44.85
N GLN A 5 28.67 9.76 44.67
CA GLN A 5 28.15 11.03 44.14
C GLN A 5 27.94 11.01 42.61
N THR A 6 28.87 10.37 41.88
CA THR A 6 28.82 10.20 40.42
C THR A 6 27.70 9.25 40.00
N ASP A 7 27.50 8.14 40.72
CA ASP A 7 26.38 7.22 40.49
C ASP A 7 25.02 7.88 40.68
N THR A 8 24.90 8.81 41.64
CA THR A 8 23.64 9.50 41.93
C THR A 8 23.29 10.50 40.82
N ILE A 9 24.27 11.20 40.25
CA ILE A 9 24.08 12.15 39.14
C ILE A 9 23.71 11.38 37.86
N VAL A 10 24.45 10.31 37.54
CA VAL A 10 24.16 9.46 36.37
C VAL A 10 22.76 8.82 36.48
N ARG A 11 22.35 8.38 37.67
CA ARG A 11 20.99 7.86 37.91
C ARG A 11 19.90 8.92 37.74
N LYS A 12 20.14 10.16 38.17
CA LYS A 12 19.21 11.30 37.99
C LYS A 12 19.07 11.69 36.51
N ASP A 13 20.17 11.70 35.76
CA ASP A 13 20.15 12.01 34.32
C ASP A 13 19.47 10.89 33.51
N LEU A 14 19.71 9.62 33.87
CA LEU A 14 18.99 8.49 33.27
C LEU A 14 17.48 8.52 33.56
N THR A 15 17.07 8.90 34.77
CA THR A 15 15.64 9.01 35.11
C THR A 15 14.97 10.18 34.39
N LEU A 16 15.65 11.31 34.25
CA LEU A 16 15.14 12.47 33.51
C LEU A 16 14.98 12.18 32.00
N GLU A 17 15.94 11.50 31.38
CA GLU A 17 15.81 11.09 29.97
C GLU A 17 14.73 10.02 29.77
N GLN A 18 14.56 9.10 30.72
CA GLN A 18 13.45 8.13 30.70
C GLN A 18 12.09 8.83 30.82
N GLU A 19 11.96 9.86 31.65
CA GLU A 19 10.74 10.67 31.77
C GLU A 19 10.42 11.45 30.49
N LYS A 20 11.41 12.14 29.90
CA LYS A 20 11.23 12.82 28.60
C LYS A 20 10.84 11.84 27.50
N THR A 21 11.46 10.66 27.47
CA THR A 21 11.13 9.61 26.49
C THR A 21 9.71 9.08 26.72
N LYS A 22 9.30 8.90 27.97
CA LYS A 22 7.95 8.50 28.34
C LYS A 22 6.92 9.57 27.96
N GLU A 23 7.17 10.85 28.20
CA GLU A 23 6.28 11.95 27.79
C GLU A 23 6.14 12.04 26.26
N ARG A 24 7.24 11.94 25.51
CA ARG A 24 7.22 11.85 24.04
C ARG A 24 6.41 10.64 23.57
N THR A 25 6.54 9.52 24.25
CA THR A 25 5.82 8.29 23.94
C THR A 25 4.33 8.43 24.25
N VAL A 26 3.97 8.99 25.40
CA VAL A 26 2.57 9.27 25.80
C VAL A 26 1.91 10.28 24.87
N THR A 27 2.59 11.37 24.52
CA THR A 27 2.06 12.35 23.55
C THR A 27 1.89 11.74 22.16
N THR A 28 2.82 10.87 21.73
CA THR A 28 2.69 10.14 20.47
C THR A 28 1.53 9.15 20.50
N HIS A 29 1.38 8.37 21.57
CA HIS A 29 0.26 7.44 21.74
C HIS A 29 -1.07 8.17 21.88
N GLY A 30 -1.13 9.30 22.59
CA GLY A 30 -2.30 10.15 22.69
C GLY A 30 -2.74 10.69 21.33
N LYS A 31 -1.80 11.12 20.49
CA LYS A 31 -2.08 11.48 19.10
C LYS A 31 -2.63 10.29 18.31
N LYS A 32 -1.99 9.11 18.41
CA LYS A 32 -2.45 7.88 17.72
C LYS A 32 -3.85 7.46 18.16
N LEU A 33 -4.13 7.45 19.47
CA LEU A 33 -5.44 7.11 20.02
C LEU A 33 -6.51 8.12 19.60
N ARG A 34 -6.20 9.42 19.57
CA ARG A 34 -7.11 10.43 19.02
C ARG A 34 -7.38 10.24 17.52
N ILE A 35 -6.43 9.72 16.76
CA ILE A 35 -6.62 9.37 15.35
C ILE A 35 -7.48 8.11 15.21
N LEU A 36 -7.28 7.11 16.08
CA LEU A 36 -8.01 5.84 16.06
C LEU A 36 -9.45 5.96 16.60
N ASN A 37 -9.70 6.83 17.57
CA ASN A 37 -10.99 6.99 18.25
C ASN A 37 -11.92 8.04 17.61
N LYS A 38 -11.52 8.65 16.49
CA LYS A 38 -12.45 9.50 15.71
C LYS A 38 -13.43 8.60 14.96
N GLU A 39 -14.71 9.00 14.93
CA GLU A 39 -15.78 8.41 14.11
C GLU A 39 -15.38 8.33 12.60
N PRO A 40 -16.16 7.59 11.78
CA PRO A 40 -15.66 6.64 10.78
C PRO A 40 -14.41 7.14 10.04
N ALA A 41 -13.27 6.63 10.48
CA ALA A 41 -11.95 6.73 9.84
C ALA A 41 -11.68 8.05 9.10
N GLY A 42 -11.11 9.02 9.80
CA GLY A 42 -10.64 10.23 9.14
C GLY A 42 -9.57 10.96 9.91
N GLN A 43 -8.36 10.93 9.39
CA GLN A 43 -7.34 11.97 9.60
C GLN A 43 -7.97 13.38 9.44
N ASP A 44 -7.29 14.44 9.87
CA ASP A 44 -7.79 15.82 9.71
C ASP A 44 -8.05 16.15 8.23
N TYR A 45 -9.27 15.84 7.80
CA TYR A 45 -9.69 15.78 6.41
C TYR A 45 -9.53 17.13 5.74
N GLN A 46 -9.89 18.19 6.46
CA GLN A 46 -9.77 19.57 6.00
C GLN A 46 -8.30 19.94 5.72
N SER A 47 -7.38 19.51 6.61
CA SER A 47 -5.94 19.78 6.43
C SER A 47 -5.29 18.97 5.29
N LEU A 48 -5.83 17.78 5.00
CA LEU A 48 -5.26 16.84 4.03
C LEU A 48 -5.88 16.96 2.64
N LYS A 49 -7.12 17.45 2.54
CA LYS A 49 -7.86 17.67 1.29
C LYS A 49 -7.01 18.45 0.30
N THR A 50 -6.58 19.64 0.70
CA THR A 50 -5.80 20.55 -0.14
C THR A 50 -4.43 20.00 -0.51
N LYS A 51 -3.89 19.09 0.31
CA LYS A 51 -2.59 18.46 0.07
C LYS A 51 -2.69 17.23 -0.82
N ARG A 52 -3.76 16.45 -0.78
CA ARG A 52 -3.81 15.12 -1.42
C ARG A 52 -4.70 15.06 -2.65
N ILE A 53 -5.75 15.89 -2.71
CA ILE A 53 -6.72 15.85 -3.80
C ILE A 53 -6.53 17.09 -4.67
N HIS A 54 -6.23 16.86 -5.94
CA HIS A 54 -6.18 17.89 -6.97
C HIS A 54 -7.32 17.63 -7.95
N ASN A 55 -8.45 18.30 -7.73
CA ASN A 55 -9.57 18.24 -8.66
C ASN A 55 -9.39 19.31 -9.73
N ILE A 56 -9.11 18.87 -10.96
CA ILE A 56 -8.96 19.73 -12.15
C ILE A 56 -10.14 19.47 -13.11
N SER A 57 -11.01 18.50 -12.79
CA SER A 57 -12.21 18.20 -13.57
C SER A 57 -13.34 19.19 -13.30
N SER A 58 -14.30 19.22 -14.22
CA SER A 58 -15.59 19.89 -14.09
C SER A 58 -16.50 19.28 -13.01
N TYR A 59 -16.19 18.06 -12.55
CA TYR A 59 -17.02 17.32 -11.60
C TYR A 59 -16.81 17.78 -10.16
N VAL A 60 -17.91 18.08 -9.46
CA VAL A 60 -17.87 18.47 -8.04
C VAL A 60 -18.02 17.23 -7.17
N LEU A 61 -16.96 16.91 -6.42
CA LEU A 61 -16.94 15.78 -5.49
C LEU A 61 -17.83 16.05 -4.28
N THR A 62 -18.58 15.04 -3.87
CA THR A 62 -19.31 15.05 -2.60
C THR A 62 -18.34 14.92 -1.41
N PRO A 63 -18.70 15.37 -0.20
CA PRO A 63 -17.84 15.24 0.97
C PRO A 63 -17.41 13.80 1.27
N ALA A 64 -18.24 12.81 0.96
CA ALA A 64 -17.91 11.39 1.13
C ALA A 64 -16.86 10.91 0.10
N GLU A 65 -16.97 11.34 -1.15
CA GLU A 65 -16.01 11.04 -2.22
C GLU A 65 -14.66 11.67 -1.93
N GLU A 66 -14.65 12.91 -1.43
CA GLU A 66 -13.43 13.58 -1.01
C GLU A 66 -12.78 12.89 0.19
N ARG A 67 -13.54 12.47 1.20
CA ARG A 67 -12.99 11.75 2.36
C ARG A 67 -12.25 10.48 1.96
N ILE A 68 -12.83 9.69 1.06
CA ILE A 68 -12.23 8.45 0.57
C ILE A 68 -10.98 8.73 -0.25
N SER A 69 -11.07 9.69 -1.17
CA SER A 69 -9.94 10.07 -2.01
C SER A 69 -8.76 10.57 -1.16
N CYS A 70 -9.03 11.27 -0.06
CA CYS A 70 -8.01 11.71 0.90
C CYS A 70 -7.24 10.55 1.56
N ARG A 71 -7.84 9.36 1.70
CA ARG A 71 -7.16 8.19 2.29
C ARG A 71 -6.01 7.69 1.40
N GLY A 72 -6.08 7.96 0.10
CA GLY A 72 -5.03 7.69 -0.86
C GLY A 72 -5.16 6.34 -1.57
N TRP A 73 -4.28 6.12 -2.56
CA TRP A 73 -4.35 4.96 -3.45
C TRP A 73 -4.06 3.62 -2.76
N GLU A 74 -3.21 3.65 -1.75
CA GLU A 74 -2.79 2.47 -0.97
C GLU A 74 -3.77 2.14 0.16
N PHE A 75 -4.89 2.87 0.27
CA PHE A 75 -5.89 2.59 1.28
C PHE A 75 -6.60 1.28 0.98
N CYS A 76 -6.34 0.27 1.81
CA CYS A 76 -6.97 -1.03 1.70
C CYS A 76 -8.39 -0.97 2.28
N ILE A 77 -9.41 -1.18 1.43
CA ILE A 77 -10.79 -1.36 1.88
C ILE A 77 -10.92 -2.81 2.35
N GLU A 78 -10.77 -3.01 3.66
CA GLU A 78 -10.98 -4.32 4.26
C GLU A 78 -12.46 -4.52 4.52
N ASN A 79 -13.03 -5.54 3.88
CA ASN A 79 -14.41 -5.97 4.14
C ASN A 79 -14.45 -7.20 5.05
N LYS A 80 -13.40 -8.04 5.05
CA LYS A 80 -13.32 -9.28 5.83
C LYS A 80 -11.87 -9.76 5.95
N ILE A 81 -11.52 -10.35 7.09
CA ILE A 81 -10.27 -11.12 7.23
C ILE A 81 -10.45 -12.41 6.42
N ASN A 82 -9.86 -12.46 5.23
CA ASN A 82 -10.03 -13.58 4.31
C ASN A 82 -9.04 -14.73 4.60
N ASN A 83 -7.83 -14.40 5.03
CA ASN A 83 -6.78 -15.39 5.30
C ASN A 83 -6.36 -15.35 6.77
N PHE A 84 -7.06 -16.13 7.60
CA PHE A 84 -6.75 -16.24 9.03
C PHE A 84 -5.37 -16.84 9.30
N ILE A 85 -4.88 -17.71 8.41
CA ILE A 85 -3.57 -18.34 8.56
C ILE A 85 -2.50 -17.27 8.39
N GLU A 86 -2.54 -16.54 7.28
CA GLU A 86 -1.60 -15.44 7.00
C GLU A 86 -1.65 -14.35 8.07
N PHE A 87 -2.84 -14.02 8.58
CA PHE A 87 -2.97 -13.09 9.71
C PHE A 87 -2.21 -13.58 10.94
N LYS A 88 -2.38 -14.85 11.34
CA LYS A 88 -1.64 -15.43 12.48
C LYS A 88 -0.14 -15.48 12.20
N THR A 89 0.27 -15.92 11.01
CA THR A 89 1.68 -15.96 10.60
C THR A 89 2.32 -14.58 10.65
N ASN A 90 1.63 -13.53 10.21
CA ASN A 90 2.13 -12.17 10.26
C ASN A 90 2.27 -11.66 11.70
N ILE A 91 1.34 -11.99 12.59
CA ILE A 91 1.47 -11.66 14.02
C ILE A 91 2.69 -12.37 14.60
N GLU A 92 2.84 -13.67 14.36
CA GLU A 92 3.98 -14.47 14.82
C GLU A 92 5.33 -13.93 14.33
N LEU A 93 5.44 -13.62 13.04
CA LEU A 93 6.65 -13.04 12.45
C LEU A 93 7.00 -11.69 13.08
N ASN A 94 6.00 -10.84 13.34
CA ASN A 94 6.24 -9.56 13.99
C ASN A 94 6.58 -9.72 15.47
N MET A 95 6.04 -10.73 16.16
CA MET A 95 6.46 -11.08 17.53
C MET A 95 7.91 -11.55 17.57
N LYS A 96 8.35 -12.39 16.64
CA LYS A 96 9.76 -12.84 16.59
C LYS A 96 10.76 -11.68 16.49
N LYS A 97 10.39 -10.57 15.84
CA LYS A 97 11.25 -9.38 15.76
C LYS A 97 11.54 -8.73 17.12
N ILE A 98 10.66 -8.89 18.11
CA ILE A 98 10.83 -8.32 19.45
C ILE A 98 11.43 -9.31 20.46
N GLU A 99 11.64 -10.57 20.06
CA GLU A 99 12.15 -11.64 20.94
C GLU A 99 13.51 -11.30 21.54
N HIS A 100 14.44 -10.81 20.70
CA HIS A 100 15.79 -10.45 21.12
C HIS A 100 15.86 -9.22 22.04
N SER A 101 14.79 -8.41 22.09
CA SER A 101 14.74 -7.15 22.84
C SER A 101 14.09 -7.29 24.21
N CYS A 102 13.63 -8.50 24.59
CA CYS A 102 12.83 -8.73 25.78
C CYS A 102 13.32 -9.95 26.56
N HIS A 103 13.18 -9.91 27.88
CA HIS A 103 13.39 -11.09 28.72
C HIS A 103 12.35 -12.18 28.40
N ARG A 104 12.75 -13.45 28.40
CA ARG A 104 11.94 -14.61 27.96
C ARG A 104 10.54 -14.66 28.57
N ASN A 105 10.41 -14.39 29.87
CA ASN A 105 9.12 -14.42 30.57
C ASN A 105 8.19 -13.25 30.18
N ALA A 106 8.77 -12.07 29.94
CA ALA A 106 8.02 -10.92 29.46
C ALA A 106 7.55 -11.15 28.01
N PHE A 107 8.44 -11.70 27.18
CA PHE A 107 8.13 -12.09 25.80
C PHE A 107 6.95 -13.08 25.76
N SER A 108 7.01 -14.16 26.55
CA SER A 108 5.93 -15.14 26.65
C SER A 108 4.59 -14.49 27.04
N THR A 109 4.61 -13.57 28.01
CA THR A 109 3.40 -12.86 28.47
C THR A 109 2.82 -11.97 27.38
N ILE A 110 3.68 -11.26 26.64
CA ILE A 110 3.29 -10.40 25.51
C ILE A 110 2.68 -11.25 24.40
N CYS A 111 3.30 -12.37 24.05
CA CYS A 111 2.78 -13.32 23.07
C CYS A 111 1.37 -13.80 23.47
N CYS A 112 1.18 -14.27 24.70
CA CYS A 112 -0.14 -14.72 25.16
C CYS A 112 -1.20 -13.62 25.05
N LYS A 113 -0.90 -12.39 25.46
CA LYS A 113 -1.85 -11.26 25.37
C LYS A 113 -2.21 -10.94 23.93
N ILE A 114 -1.24 -10.95 23.03
CA ILE A 114 -1.43 -10.63 21.62
C ILE A 114 -2.19 -11.74 20.91
N PHE A 115 -1.87 -13.00 21.16
CA PHE A 115 -2.64 -14.13 20.64
C PHE A 115 -4.09 -14.11 21.13
N ASN A 116 -4.32 -13.89 22.42
CA ASN A 116 -5.67 -13.77 22.97
C ASN A 116 -6.46 -12.64 22.32
N ALA A 117 -5.86 -11.45 22.17
CA ALA A 117 -6.49 -10.33 21.47
C ALA A 117 -6.77 -10.66 20.00
N SER A 118 -5.83 -11.31 19.32
CA SER A 118 -5.98 -11.73 17.92
C SER A 118 -7.11 -12.75 17.73
N ASP A 119 -7.26 -13.72 18.64
CA ASP A 119 -8.31 -14.73 18.57
C ASP A 119 -9.70 -14.11 18.86
N ILE A 120 -9.78 -13.13 19.76
CA ILE A 120 -11.00 -12.34 19.99
C ILE A 120 -11.38 -11.59 18.70
N LEU A 121 -10.42 -10.88 18.09
CA LEU A 121 -10.64 -10.17 16.82
C LEU A 121 -11.08 -11.13 15.71
N MET A 122 -10.44 -12.29 15.59
CA MET A 122 -10.82 -13.32 14.61
C MET A 122 -12.24 -13.84 14.84
N LYS A 123 -12.65 -14.08 16.09
CA LYS A 123 -14.01 -14.50 16.42
C LYS A 123 -15.04 -13.42 16.06
N LEU A 124 -14.72 -12.15 16.30
CA LEU A 124 -15.57 -11.02 15.92
C LEU A 124 -15.65 -10.85 14.41
N ALA A 125 -14.52 -10.93 13.71
CA ALA A 125 -14.44 -10.83 12.25
C ALA A 125 -15.17 -11.97 11.51
N LYS A 126 -15.27 -13.16 12.12
CA LYS A 126 -16.11 -14.25 11.60
C LYS A 126 -17.61 -13.94 11.68
N LYS A 127 -18.04 -13.22 12.72
CA LYS A 127 -19.46 -12.94 13.00
C LYS A 127 -19.97 -11.64 12.37
N LYS A 128 -19.10 -10.65 12.19
CA LYS A 128 -19.45 -9.34 11.63
C LYS A 128 -18.47 -8.96 10.53
N ASN A 129 -19.00 -8.39 9.44
CA ASN A 129 -18.17 -7.69 8.47
C ASN A 129 -17.60 -6.46 9.15
N ILE A 130 -16.29 -6.46 9.40
CA ILE A 130 -15.59 -5.30 9.91
C ILE A 130 -15.28 -4.44 8.69
N ARG A 131 -16.10 -3.41 8.45
CA ARG A 131 -15.84 -2.41 7.42
C ARG A 131 -15.03 -1.28 8.02
N ASN A 132 -13.98 -0.88 7.34
CA ASN A 132 -13.18 0.29 7.69
C ASN A 132 -13.64 1.59 6.98
N ILE A 133 -14.79 1.53 6.31
CA ILE A 133 -15.46 2.63 5.61
C ILE A 133 -16.94 2.68 6.01
N SER A 134 -17.54 3.86 5.99
CA SER A 134 -18.99 4.01 6.22
C SER A 134 -19.81 3.60 5.00
N ASP A 135 -21.11 3.39 5.17
CA ASP A 135 -22.00 3.06 4.05
C ASP A 135 -22.13 4.20 3.03
N GLU A 136 -22.05 5.46 3.49
CA GLU A 136 -21.96 6.64 2.62
C GLU A 136 -20.70 6.61 1.77
N GLU A 137 -19.57 6.26 2.37
CA GLU A 137 -18.29 6.15 1.67
C GLU A 137 -18.34 5.01 0.65
N PHE A 138 -18.92 3.87 1.03
CA PHE A 138 -19.08 2.77 0.10
C PHE A 138 -19.95 3.13 -1.12
N LYS A 139 -21.02 3.92 -0.92
CA LYS A 139 -21.84 4.46 -2.02
C LYS A 139 -21.04 5.44 -2.87
N ALA A 140 -20.23 6.32 -2.26
CA ALA A 140 -19.35 7.24 -2.96
C ALA A 140 -18.34 6.51 -3.88
N ILE A 141 -17.72 5.41 -3.43
CA ILE A 141 -16.83 4.60 -4.30
C ILE A 141 -17.60 4.06 -5.51
N LYS A 142 -18.82 3.57 -5.30
CA LYS A 142 -19.66 3.07 -6.40
C LYS A 142 -20.04 4.19 -7.36
N SER A 143 -20.39 5.37 -6.84
CA SER A 143 -20.69 6.59 -7.62
C SER A 143 -19.50 6.98 -8.50
N LEU A 144 -18.32 7.14 -7.90
CA LEU A 144 -17.08 7.48 -8.62
C LEU A 144 -16.72 6.45 -9.69
N LYS A 145 -16.92 5.15 -9.39
CA LYS A 145 -16.67 4.07 -10.36
C LYS A 145 -17.66 4.08 -11.52
N ALA A 146 -18.92 4.45 -11.26
CA ALA A 146 -19.96 4.50 -12.29
C ALA A 146 -19.79 5.72 -13.22
N ASN A 147 -19.14 6.79 -12.73
CA ASN A 147 -18.90 7.99 -13.53
C ASN A 147 -17.79 7.76 -14.57
N THR A 148 -18.19 7.56 -15.83
CA THR A 148 -17.26 7.36 -16.96
C THR A 148 -16.69 8.66 -17.53
N ASN A 149 -17.16 9.81 -17.06
CA ASN A 149 -16.75 11.13 -17.58
C ASN A 149 -15.48 11.65 -16.91
N ILE A 150 -15.12 11.09 -15.75
CA ILE A 150 -13.93 11.46 -15.00
C ILE A 150 -12.87 10.36 -15.05
N ILE A 151 -11.61 10.77 -14.98
CA ILE A 151 -10.46 9.90 -14.81
C ILE A 151 -9.81 10.26 -13.48
N ILE A 152 -9.66 9.24 -12.63
CA ILE A 152 -8.96 9.36 -11.35
C ILE A 152 -7.60 8.68 -11.52
N CYS A 153 -6.52 9.44 -11.32
CA CYS A 153 -5.17 8.95 -11.51
C CYS A 153 -4.23 9.36 -10.36
N ARG A 154 -3.14 8.61 -10.20
CA ARG A 154 -2.08 8.93 -9.23
C ARG A 154 -1.24 10.09 -9.77
N ALA A 155 -1.15 11.17 -9.00
CA ALA A 155 -0.40 12.37 -9.38
C ALA A 155 1.03 12.34 -8.80
N GLY A 156 1.98 11.74 -9.52
CA GLY A 156 3.41 11.80 -9.19
C GLY A 156 3.83 10.99 -7.94
N LYS A 157 4.89 11.45 -7.25
CA LYS A 157 5.50 10.76 -6.11
C LYS A 157 4.68 11.01 -4.84
N GLY A 158 4.04 9.96 -4.31
CA GLY A 158 3.29 10.00 -3.05
C GLY A 158 1.87 9.45 -3.19
N ASN A 159 1.00 9.87 -2.27
CA ASN A 159 -0.42 9.46 -2.20
C ASN A 159 -1.36 10.58 -2.69
N TYR A 160 -0.91 11.34 -3.69
CA TYR A 160 -1.69 12.39 -4.34
C TYR A 160 -2.62 11.78 -5.41
N ILE A 161 -3.84 12.29 -5.46
CA ILE A 161 -4.87 11.89 -6.41
C ILE A 161 -5.24 13.10 -7.26
N ALA A 162 -5.14 12.95 -8.57
CA ALA A 162 -5.68 13.91 -9.53
C ALA A 162 -7.00 13.37 -10.11
N ILE A 163 -7.97 14.26 -10.25
CA ILE A 163 -9.24 13.98 -10.91
C ILE A 163 -9.37 14.92 -12.10
N LEU A 164 -9.58 14.33 -13.27
CA LEU A 164 -9.55 14.96 -14.58
C LEU A 164 -10.80 14.63 -15.36
N ASP A 165 -11.24 15.52 -16.24
CA ASP A 165 -12.22 15.16 -17.25
C ASP A 165 -11.60 14.20 -18.26
N LYS A 166 -12.36 13.18 -18.62
CA LYS A 166 -11.88 12.12 -19.52
C LYS A 166 -11.50 12.66 -20.89
N GLN A 167 -12.29 13.58 -21.43
CA GLN A 167 -12.03 14.15 -22.75
C GLN A 167 -10.72 14.94 -22.75
N ASP A 168 -10.51 15.79 -21.74
CA ASP A 168 -9.29 16.59 -21.61
C ASP A 168 -8.06 15.71 -21.40
N TYR A 169 -8.20 14.65 -20.60
CA TYR A 169 -7.14 13.65 -20.43
C TYR A 169 -6.74 12.98 -21.75
N ILE A 170 -7.74 12.54 -22.55
CA ILE A 170 -7.50 11.92 -23.86
C ILE A 170 -6.86 12.91 -24.82
N ASN A 171 -7.40 14.13 -24.91
CA ASN A 171 -6.87 15.18 -25.78
C ASN A 171 -5.40 15.48 -25.44
N LYS A 172 -5.06 15.58 -24.15
CA LYS A 172 -3.68 15.81 -23.71
C LYS A 172 -2.78 14.63 -24.01
N ALA A 173 -3.27 13.39 -23.83
CA ALA A 173 -2.53 12.20 -24.18
C ALA A 173 -2.22 12.14 -25.70
N GLU A 174 -3.19 12.48 -26.55
CA GLU A 174 -2.99 12.56 -28.00
C GLU A 174 -2.02 13.67 -28.40
N GLU A 175 -2.08 14.83 -27.75
CA GLU A 175 -1.14 15.93 -27.96
C GLU A 175 0.30 15.48 -27.64
N ILE A 176 0.48 14.78 -26.52
CA ILE A 176 1.78 14.21 -26.12
C ILE A 176 2.26 13.18 -27.15
N LEU A 177 1.37 12.31 -27.64
CA LEU A 177 1.71 11.30 -28.65
C LEU A 177 2.07 11.90 -30.02
N LYS A 178 1.60 13.12 -30.34
CA LYS A 178 1.98 13.85 -31.56
C LYS A 178 3.37 14.50 -31.47
N LEU A 179 3.99 14.52 -30.29
CA LEU A 179 5.33 15.09 -30.12
C LEU A 179 6.39 14.23 -30.84
N LYS A 180 7.48 14.89 -31.27
CA LYS A 180 8.60 14.27 -32.01
C LYS A 180 9.28 13.09 -31.30
N GLN A 181 9.04 12.92 -29.99
CA GLN A 181 9.60 11.83 -29.19
C GLN A 181 8.93 10.48 -29.51
N PHE A 182 7.70 10.51 -30.03
CA PHE A 182 6.94 9.31 -30.38
C PHE A 182 6.85 9.18 -31.89
N ARG A 183 6.82 7.93 -32.37
CA ARG A 183 6.61 7.61 -33.78
C ARG A 183 5.55 6.54 -33.90
N HIS A 184 4.66 6.70 -34.87
CA HIS A 184 3.72 5.65 -35.22
C HIS A 184 4.50 4.42 -35.68
N THR A 185 4.08 3.23 -35.23
CA THR A 185 4.74 1.98 -35.61
C THR A 185 3.67 0.98 -36.02
N GLU A 186 3.68 0.57 -37.29
CA GLU A 186 2.72 -0.39 -37.86
C GLU A 186 2.98 -1.84 -37.41
N LYS A 187 4.25 -2.16 -37.10
CA LYS A 187 4.67 -3.48 -36.62
C LYS A 187 4.99 -3.41 -35.13
N SER A 188 4.57 -4.42 -34.38
CA SER A 188 4.96 -4.55 -32.98
C SER A 188 6.49 -4.73 -32.87
N LEU A 189 7.20 -3.69 -32.41
CA LEU A 189 8.64 -3.76 -32.10
C LEU A 189 8.94 -4.86 -31.08
N LEU A 190 7.97 -5.22 -30.24
CA LEU A 190 8.10 -6.33 -29.29
C LEU A 190 8.28 -7.66 -30.01
N ASN A 191 7.55 -7.91 -31.10
CA ASN A 191 7.71 -9.14 -31.89
C ASN A 191 9.10 -9.24 -32.53
N GLU A 192 9.64 -8.13 -33.02
CA GLU A 192 10.97 -8.10 -33.62
C GLU A 192 12.06 -8.32 -32.57
N LYS A 193 11.94 -7.68 -31.40
CA LYS A 193 12.85 -7.88 -30.28
C LYS A 193 12.79 -9.30 -29.72
N GLU A 194 11.58 -9.88 -29.60
CA GLU A 194 11.40 -11.27 -29.17
C GLU A 194 12.05 -12.25 -30.15
N LYS A 195 11.83 -12.08 -31.46
CA LYS A 195 12.50 -12.91 -32.48
C LYS A 195 14.02 -12.80 -32.40
N SER A 196 14.55 -11.59 -32.24
CA SER A 196 15.99 -11.36 -32.09
C SER A 196 16.55 -12.05 -30.85
N MET A 197 15.85 -11.94 -29.72
CA MET A 197 16.24 -12.57 -28.46
C MET A 197 16.16 -14.10 -28.52
N ASN A 198 15.07 -14.66 -29.06
CA ASN A 198 14.91 -16.11 -29.22
C ASN A 198 15.93 -16.69 -30.22
N SER A 199 16.30 -15.93 -31.25
CA SER A 199 17.40 -16.30 -32.15
C SER A 199 18.74 -16.38 -31.43
N TYR A 200 19.02 -15.43 -30.53
CA TYR A 200 20.23 -15.46 -29.69
C TYR A 200 20.22 -16.66 -28.72
N ILE A 201 19.10 -16.90 -28.04
CA ILE A 201 18.91 -18.06 -27.14
C ILE A 201 19.10 -19.38 -27.90
N SER A 202 18.61 -19.46 -29.14
CA SER A 202 18.79 -20.62 -30.02
C SER A 202 20.25 -20.85 -30.41
N LYS A 203 21.04 -19.79 -30.59
CA LYS A 203 22.50 -19.90 -30.82
C LYS A 203 23.21 -20.47 -29.60
N LEU A 204 22.87 -20.01 -28.39
CA LEU A 204 23.46 -20.53 -27.15
C LEU A 204 23.20 -22.04 -26.94
N LEU A 205 22.04 -22.53 -27.39
CA LEU A 205 21.75 -23.97 -27.40
C LEU A 205 22.61 -24.72 -28.43
N LYS A 206 22.79 -24.16 -29.63
CA LYS A 206 23.65 -24.75 -30.68
C LYS A 206 25.11 -24.83 -30.24
N ASP A 207 25.60 -23.80 -29.55
CA ASP A 207 26.96 -23.72 -29.02
C ASP A 207 27.15 -24.56 -27.74
N LYS A 208 26.10 -25.29 -27.29
CA LYS A 208 26.07 -26.13 -26.09
C LYS A 208 26.41 -25.39 -24.78
N ILE A 209 26.25 -24.07 -24.75
CA ILE A 209 26.44 -23.25 -23.55
C ILE A 209 25.26 -23.43 -22.59
N VAL A 210 24.07 -23.68 -23.14
CA VAL A 210 22.81 -23.78 -22.39
C VAL A 210 22.18 -25.16 -22.61
N ASP A 211 21.72 -25.79 -21.52
CA ASP A 211 20.98 -27.05 -21.58
C ASP A 211 19.56 -26.85 -22.14
N LYS A 212 19.00 -27.91 -22.74
CA LYS A 212 17.66 -27.92 -23.34
C LYS A 212 16.57 -27.53 -22.34
N HIS A 213 16.70 -27.92 -21.08
CA HIS A 213 15.75 -27.54 -20.04
C HIS A 213 15.82 -26.04 -19.72
N LEU A 214 17.02 -25.47 -19.65
CA LEU A 214 17.20 -24.03 -19.43
C LEU A 214 16.76 -23.20 -20.64
N TYR A 215 16.98 -23.69 -21.86
CA TYR A 215 16.51 -23.08 -23.11
C TYR A 215 15.00 -22.80 -23.08
N TRP A 216 14.17 -23.80 -22.78
CA TRP A 216 12.71 -23.61 -22.77
C TRP A 216 12.23 -22.68 -21.67
N ARG A 217 12.96 -22.57 -20.56
CA ARG A 217 12.62 -21.66 -19.46
C ARG A 217 12.88 -20.19 -19.80
N ILE A 218 13.91 -19.92 -20.59
CA ILE A 218 14.31 -18.54 -20.97
C ILE A 218 13.75 -18.11 -22.32
N HIS A 219 13.24 -19.05 -23.13
CA HIS A 219 12.61 -18.76 -24.41
C HIS A 219 11.37 -17.88 -24.19
N SER A 220 11.35 -16.71 -24.84
CA SER A 220 10.26 -15.76 -24.70
C SER A 220 9.11 -16.12 -25.64
N THR A 221 7.88 -15.97 -25.16
CA THR A 221 6.62 -16.21 -25.89
C THR A 221 5.62 -15.09 -25.66
N SER A 222 6.11 -13.90 -25.31
CA SER A 222 5.34 -12.84 -24.66
C SER A 222 4.88 -11.72 -25.61
N SER A 223 5.32 -11.75 -26.87
CA SER A 223 5.11 -10.66 -27.81
C SER A 223 3.75 -10.73 -28.52
N SER A 224 3.08 -11.89 -28.49
CA SER A 224 1.65 -11.96 -28.77
C SER A 224 0.91 -11.22 -27.67
N LEU A 225 0.13 -10.17 -28.00
CA LEU A 225 -0.81 -9.57 -27.04
C LEU A 225 -1.57 -10.71 -26.38
N ALA A 226 -1.49 -10.82 -25.06
CA ALA A 226 -2.40 -11.66 -24.31
C ALA A 226 -3.81 -11.22 -24.70
N THR A 227 -4.51 -12.07 -25.46
CA THR A 227 -5.96 -12.04 -25.53
C THR A 227 -6.44 -12.29 -24.11
N MET A 228 -6.54 -11.22 -23.32
CA MET A 228 -7.34 -11.20 -22.09
C MET A 228 -8.80 -11.33 -22.52
N SER A 229 -9.20 -12.52 -22.95
CA SER A 229 -10.59 -12.93 -22.84
C SER A 229 -10.85 -13.09 -21.34
N TRP A 230 -11.55 -12.13 -20.77
CA TRP A 230 -12.17 -12.31 -19.46
C TRP A 230 -13.02 -13.59 -19.53
N PRO A 231 -12.93 -14.50 -18.55
CA PRO A 231 -13.88 -15.60 -18.47
C PRO A 231 -15.28 -14.99 -18.30
N THR A 232 -16.12 -15.18 -19.31
CA THR A 232 -17.57 -14.97 -19.25
C THR A 232 -18.20 -15.89 -18.22
#